data_AF-W9BDK0-F1
#
_entry.id   AF-W9BDK0-F1
#
_cell.length_a   1.000
_cell.length_b   1.000
_cell.length_c   1.000
_cell.angle_alpha   90.00
_cell.angle_beta   90.00
_cell.angle_gamma   90.00
#
_symmetry.space_group_name_H-M   'P 1'
#
loop_
_entity.id
_entity.type
_entity.pdbx_description
1 polymer ?
#
loop_
_entity_poly.entity_id
_entity_poly.type
_entity_poly.pdbx_seq_one_letter_code
_entity_poly.pdbx_strand_id
1 'polypeptide(L)'
;MSRVSNTLKQALLLWSMLLVLALWLGFNQASTAMKFGVTVALIIIAVGLLACWRGKKRQTEADSAWLSRLPPKTYRQPVVLVCGDAAASLFTENPLRQVAGGLYLHVADEEQLIRQAEVLLADRPAWASQLCVACTVVPVVHLDMAVLAGRLRRFVGGLATVRRRAGIKVPLLLWSWLPGTGREDDLPWFICAGGKVQVVTPAGESSPTAWAAQPGTDGSSLRLCHLLRMESLMQWLNQMVLPELNGYPPLAAGMGQAPSLPALEGNLWQTWTTAKTGLTPEAIPKIGASPLPFPDMMLPLLPRQSGFTPVRRACVAALLMTTVAGVAALCLSATANRSLLLQVSDDLHKYDAVPADNDAAKAHHLSVLKDDANILDSYFREGEPLRLSLGLYPGERLRQPVWRVIRDYRPPEKKRDVADALPVQSVRLDSMALFDVGQARLKDGSTKVLINALVNIRARPGWLIVVTGYTDTTGNKKANQQLSLRRAEAVRDWMLQTSDIPATCFAVQGLGESHPAATNDTPEGRAANRRVEISLVPRTDACQDVKQNMLPEPALSQLNPQGVSAI
;
A
#
# COMPACT_ATOMS: atom_id res chain seq x y z
N MET A 1 11.44 27.86 1.85
CA MET A 1 10.32 26.91 1.63
C MET A 1 10.48 26.04 0.37
N SER A 2 11.63 26.07 -0.35
CA SER A 2 11.98 24.99 -1.27
C SER A 2 12.10 23.72 -0.44
N ARG A 3 12.85 23.72 0.67
CA ARG A 3 13.00 22.54 1.52
C ARG A 3 11.76 22.13 2.32
N VAL A 4 11.04 23.00 3.04
CA VAL A 4 9.83 22.58 3.80
C VAL A 4 8.60 22.32 2.93
N SER A 5 8.39 23.11 1.86
CA SER A 5 7.37 22.71 0.88
C SER A 5 7.83 21.45 0.16
N ASN A 6 9.13 21.23 -0.09
CA ASN A 6 9.59 19.96 -0.63
C ASN A 6 9.48 18.81 0.37
N THR A 7 9.70 18.98 1.69
CA THR A 7 9.54 17.89 2.65
C THR A 7 8.07 17.54 2.82
N LEU A 8 7.18 18.53 2.85
CA LEU A 8 5.73 18.29 2.86
C LEU A 8 5.25 17.72 1.52
N LYS A 9 5.74 18.20 0.37
CA LYS A 9 5.45 17.61 -0.95
C LYS A 9 6.01 16.19 -1.07
N GLN A 10 7.20 15.92 -0.54
CA GLN A 10 7.81 14.59 -0.51
C GLN A 10 7.05 13.65 0.43
N ALA A 11 6.60 14.14 1.59
CA ALA A 11 5.73 13.38 2.48
C ALA A 11 4.38 13.08 1.82
N LEU A 12 3.79 14.07 1.11
CA LEU A 12 2.57 13.87 0.31
C LEU A 12 2.81 12.89 -0.84
N LEU A 13 3.98 12.90 -1.50
CA LEU A 13 4.35 11.94 -2.53
C LEU A 13 4.53 10.53 -1.97
N LEU A 14 5.19 10.38 -0.82
CA LEU A 14 5.29 9.10 -0.13
C LEU A 14 3.92 8.60 0.32
N TRP A 15 3.06 9.50 0.79
CA TRP A 15 1.68 9.17 1.14
C TRP A 15 0.88 8.74 -0.08
N SER A 16 0.97 9.45 -1.21
CA SER A 16 0.31 9.05 -2.45
C SER A 16 0.85 7.73 -2.99
N MET A 17 2.17 7.49 -2.92
CA MET A 17 2.80 6.21 -3.27
C MET A 17 2.26 5.08 -2.41
N LEU A 18 2.11 5.31 -1.10
CA LEU A 18 1.56 4.33 -0.16
C LEU A 18 0.09 4.04 -0.44
N LEU A 19 -0.72 5.06 -0.75
CA LEU A 19 -2.12 4.89 -1.14
C LEU A 19 -2.25 4.10 -2.46
N VAL A 20 -1.43 4.42 -3.47
CA VAL A 20 -1.40 3.68 -4.73
C VAL A 20 -0.97 2.23 -4.52
N LEU A 21 0.03 2.00 -3.66
CA LEU A 21 0.49 0.67 -3.32
C LEU A 21 -0.60 -0.14 -2.61
N ALA A 22 -1.32 0.47 -1.66
CA ALA A 22 -2.43 -0.17 -0.95
C ALA A 22 -3.57 -0.55 -1.92
N LEU A 23 -3.95 0.37 -2.81
CA LEU A 23 -4.94 0.11 -3.86
C LEU A 23 -4.51 -1.05 -4.76
N TRP A 24 -3.25 -1.04 -5.19
CA TRP A 24 -2.75 -2.00 -6.15
C TRP A 24 -2.52 -3.40 -5.55
N LEU A 25 -2.04 -3.51 -4.31
CA LEU A 25 -1.93 -4.79 -3.61
C LEU A 25 -3.29 -5.39 -3.28
N GLY A 26 -4.21 -4.56 -2.75
CA GLY A 26 -5.49 -5.00 -2.20
C GLY A 26 -6.57 -5.26 -3.24
N PHE A 27 -6.66 -4.44 -4.29
CA PHE A 27 -7.81 -4.43 -5.21
C PHE A 27 -7.50 -4.92 -6.62
N ASN A 28 -6.22 -5.01 -7.02
CA ASN A 28 -5.85 -5.45 -8.37
C ASN A 28 -5.72 -6.99 -8.49
N GLN A 29 -6.10 -7.53 -9.65
CA GLN A 29 -6.05 -8.98 -9.97
C GLN A 29 -4.74 -9.44 -10.63
N ALA A 30 -3.72 -8.57 -10.66
CA ALA A 30 -2.41 -8.91 -11.24
C ALA A 30 -1.75 -10.13 -10.56
N SER A 31 -0.93 -10.85 -11.33
CA SER A 31 -0.19 -12.02 -10.84
C SER A 31 0.70 -11.66 -9.64
N THR A 32 1.01 -12.64 -8.78
CA THR A 32 1.91 -12.46 -7.64
C THR A 32 3.27 -11.92 -8.07
N ALA A 33 3.83 -12.38 -9.18
CA ALA A 33 5.09 -11.88 -9.73
C ALA A 33 5.01 -10.39 -10.11
N MET A 34 3.93 -9.98 -10.78
CA MET A 34 3.69 -8.57 -11.09
C MET A 34 3.52 -7.76 -9.80
N LYS A 35 2.85 -8.33 -8.77
CA LYS A 35 2.70 -7.79 -7.41
C LYS A 35 4.04 -7.48 -6.72
N PHE A 36 5.01 -8.38 -6.85
CA PHE A 36 6.36 -8.15 -6.35
C PHE A 36 7.15 -7.10 -7.14
N GLY A 37 6.97 -7.01 -8.46
CA GLY A 37 7.70 -6.05 -9.29
C GLY A 37 7.44 -4.59 -8.91
N VAL A 38 6.18 -4.19 -8.79
CA VAL A 38 5.83 -2.78 -8.50
C VAL A 38 6.09 -2.43 -7.03
N THR A 39 5.95 -3.36 -6.09
CA THR A 39 6.34 -3.10 -4.69
C THR A 39 7.82 -2.77 -4.57
N VAL A 40 8.68 -3.56 -5.23
CA VAL A 40 10.12 -3.30 -5.26
C VAL A 40 10.44 -1.97 -5.92
N ALA A 41 9.80 -1.64 -7.05
CA ALA A 41 9.99 -0.36 -7.73
C ALA A 41 9.63 0.84 -6.84
N LEU A 42 8.48 0.78 -6.15
CA LEU A 42 8.03 1.85 -5.24
C LEU A 42 8.96 2.00 -4.03
N ILE A 43 9.47 0.89 -3.48
CA ILE A 43 10.46 0.90 -2.39
C ILE A 43 11.76 1.56 -2.85
N ILE A 44 12.27 1.21 -4.05
CA ILE A 44 13.49 1.82 -4.59
C ILE A 44 13.32 3.34 -4.73
N ILE A 45 12.17 3.80 -5.25
CA ILE A 45 11.89 5.25 -5.38
C ILE A 45 11.83 5.90 -3.99
N ALA A 46 11.17 5.28 -3.01
CA ALA A 46 11.09 5.80 -1.64
C ALA A 46 12.47 5.88 -0.97
N VAL A 47 13.31 4.85 -1.13
CA VAL A 47 14.68 4.81 -0.60
C VAL A 47 15.56 5.87 -1.26
N GLY A 48 15.46 6.06 -2.58
CA GLY A 48 16.17 7.11 -3.29
C GLY A 48 15.83 8.53 -2.79
N LEU A 49 14.54 8.77 -2.52
CA LEU A 49 14.07 10.04 -1.92
C LEU A 49 14.62 10.24 -0.50
N LEU A 50 14.63 9.18 0.33
CA LEU A 50 15.16 9.20 1.69
C LEU A 50 16.69 9.42 1.75
N ALA A 51 17.44 8.81 0.83
CA ALA A 51 18.90 8.98 0.76
C ALA A 51 19.27 10.43 0.37
N CYS A 52 18.58 11.00 -0.63
CA CYS A 52 18.75 12.40 -1.01
C CYS A 52 18.42 13.37 0.14
N TRP A 53 17.44 13.01 0.98
CA TRP A 53 17.06 13.78 2.17
C TRP A 53 18.15 13.80 3.24
N ARG A 54 18.74 12.64 3.57
CA ARG A 54 19.83 12.54 4.55
C ARG A 54 21.08 13.33 4.13
N GLY A 55 21.40 13.33 2.83
CA GLY A 55 22.54 14.10 2.29
C GLY A 55 22.39 15.62 2.47
N LYS A 56 21.18 16.17 2.31
CA LYS A 56 20.93 17.61 2.50
C LYS A 56 20.83 18.04 3.96
N LYS A 57 20.45 17.14 4.88
CA LYS A 57 20.32 17.45 6.31
C LYS A 57 21.69 17.69 6.96
N ARG A 58 22.72 16.91 6.60
CA ARG A 58 24.08 17.01 7.15
C ARG A 58 24.80 18.34 6.86
N GLN A 59 24.45 19.06 5.80
CA GLN A 59 25.09 20.35 5.46
C GLN A 59 24.55 21.56 6.24
N THR A 60 23.46 21.43 7.01
CA THR A 60 22.73 22.59 7.56
C THR A 60 22.90 22.77 9.07
N GLU A 61 23.42 21.77 9.78
CA GLU A 61 23.55 21.80 11.25
C GLU A 61 24.74 22.63 11.76
N ALA A 62 25.77 22.89 10.93
CA ALA A 62 27.01 23.54 11.37
C ALA A 62 26.92 25.07 11.65
N ASP A 63 25.88 25.78 11.19
CA ASP A 63 25.85 27.26 11.22
C ASP A 63 24.69 27.87 12.05
N SER A 64 24.02 27.07 12.87
CA SER A 64 22.70 27.41 13.42
C SER A 64 22.68 27.87 14.88
N ALA A 65 23.82 28.21 15.48
CA ALA A 65 23.92 28.60 16.90
C ALA A 65 23.00 29.77 17.28
N TRP A 66 22.75 30.71 16.36
CA TRP A 66 21.85 31.85 16.58
C TRP A 66 20.35 31.49 16.64
N LEU A 67 19.94 30.31 16.14
CA LEU A 67 18.54 29.85 16.21
C LEU A 67 18.06 29.66 17.65
N SER A 68 18.99 29.35 18.56
CA SER A 68 18.70 29.22 20.00
C SER A 68 18.22 30.53 20.64
N ARG A 69 18.55 31.68 20.04
CA ARG A 69 18.20 33.02 20.53
C ARG A 69 16.88 33.54 19.98
N LEU A 70 16.22 32.76 19.11
CA LEU A 70 14.96 33.17 18.50
C LEU A 70 13.78 33.08 19.50
N PRO A 71 12.81 34.01 19.42
CA PRO A 71 11.55 33.91 20.16
C PRO A 71 10.86 32.55 20.02
N PRO A 72 9.91 32.19 20.92
CA PRO A 72 9.16 30.93 20.83
C PRO A 72 8.47 30.72 19.47
N LYS A 73 8.18 29.46 19.12
CA LYS A 73 7.48 29.11 17.85
C LYS A 73 6.09 29.74 17.72
N THR A 74 5.51 30.19 18.83
CA THR A 74 4.24 30.91 18.91
C THR A 74 4.33 32.38 18.54
N TYR A 75 5.53 32.95 18.35
CA TYR A 75 5.71 34.34 17.95
C TYR A 75 4.95 34.70 16.65
N ARG A 76 4.21 35.81 16.68
CA ARG A 76 3.26 36.25 15.65
C ARG A 76 3.56 37.62 15.02
N GLN A 77 4.60 38.31 15.48
CA GLN A 77 4.97 39.63 14.97
C GLN A 77 5.86 39.51 13.72
N PRO A 78 5.97 40.58 12.90
CA PRO A 78 6.82 40.60 11.71
C PRO A 78 8.27 40.25 12.03
N VAL A 79 8.92 39.56 11.10
CA VAL A 79 10.34 39.19 11.16
C VAL A 79 11.04 39.81 9.97
N VAL A 80 11.96 40.74 10.23
CA VAL A 80 12.64 41.56 9.22
C VAL A 80 14.10 41.14 9.11
N LEU A 81 14.49 40.61 7.95
CA LEU A 81 15.89 40.38 7.59
C LEU A 81 16.47 41.69 7.06
N VAL A 82 17.43 42.28 7.77
CA VAL A 82 18.02 43.58 7.43
C VAL A 82 19.36 43.37 6.73
N CYS A 83 19.50 43.95 5.54
CA CYS A 83 20.72 43.91 4.73
C CYS A 83 20.99 45.28 4.10
N GLY A 84 22.20 45.47 3.58
CA GLY A 84 22.60 46.71 2.89
C GLY A 84 23.62 47.54 3.66
N ASP A 85 23.61 48.84 3.41
CA ASP A 85 24.55 49.81 3.99
C ASP A 85 24.33 50.03 5.48
N ALA A 86 25.43 50.10 6.24
CA ALA A 86 25.40 50.36 7.69
C ALA A 86 24.54 49.36 8.50
N ALA A 87 24.14 48.22 7.92
CA ALA A 87 23.43 47.17 8.62
C ALA A 87 24.25 46.63 9.80
N ALA A 88 25.57 46.43 9.64
CA ALA A 88 26.43 46.03 10.76
C ALA A 88 26.43 47.05 11.92
N SER A 89 26.32 48.35 11.61
CA SER A 89 26.26 49.42 12.60
C SER A 89 24.92 49.52 13.33
N LEU A 90 23.86 48.91 12.79
CA LEU A 90 22.58 48.73 13.50
C LEU A 90 22.63 47.62 14.55
N PHE A 91 23.51 46.62 14.38
CA PHE A 91 23.56 45.40 15.20
C PHE A 91 24.91 45.24 15.93
N THR A 92 25.39 46.30 16.57
CA THR A 92 26.71 46.35 17.22
C THR A 92 26.88 45.34 18.37
N GLU A 93 25.84 45.10 19.16
CA GLU A 93 25.91 44.22 20.34
C GLU A 93 25.31 42.82 20.09
N ASN A 94 24.27 42.74 19.27
CA ASN A 94 23.53 41.50 19.03
C ASN A 94 23.04 41.44 17.57
N PRO A 95 23.27 40.35 16.83
CA PRO A 95 22.74 40.17 15.47
C PRO A 95 21.20 40.08 15.40
N LEU A 96 20.53 40.13 16.55
CA LEU A 96 19.09 40.05 16.70
C LEU A 96 18.61 41.18 17.61
N ARG A 97 17.58 41.91 17.18
CA ARG A 97 16.89 42.92 17.99
C ARG A 97 15.40 42.62 18.03
N GLN A 98 14.88 42.32 19.21
CA GLN A 98 13.46 42.09 19.43
C GLN A 98 12.82 43.33 20.05
N VAL A 99 11.74 43.82 19.43
CA VAL A 99 10.90 44.90 19.94
C VAL A 99 9.45 44.43 20.05
N ALA A 100 8.61 45.20 20.75
CA ALA A 100 7.19 44.85 20.93
C ALA A 100 6.46 44.63 19.59
N GLY A 101 6.84 45.40 18.56
CA GLY A 101 6.22 45.37 17.25
C GLY A 101 6.81 44.37 16.24
N GLY A 102 7.91 43.67 16.55
CA GLY A 102 8.61 42.84 15.56
C GLY A 102 10.03 42.40 15.94
N LEU A 103 10.63 41.62 15.05
CA LEU A 103 11.96 41.05 15.21
C LEU A 103 12.85 41.47 14.03
N TYR A 104 14.00 42.06 14.31
CA TYR A 104 15.03 42.36 13.32
C TYR A 104 16.18 41.37 13.42
N LEU A 105 16.64 40.89 12.27
CA LEU A 105 17.77 39.97 12.14
C LEU A 105 18.80 40.56 11.18
N HIS A 106 20.06 40.56 11.60
CA HIS A 106 21.17 41.04 10.81
C HIS A 106 21.58 40.04 9.73
N VAL A 107 21.65 40.51 8.49
CA VAL A 107 22.25 39.78 7.38
C VAL A 107 23.51 40.52 6.95
N ALA A 108 24.67 39.85 7.10
CA ALA A 108 25.96 40.51 6.85
C ALA A 108 26.17 40.89 5.38
N ASP A 109 25.69 40.07 4.45
CA ASP A 109 25.83 40.28 3.01
C ASP A 109 24.63 39.71 2.22
N GLU A 110 24.52 40.10 0.94
CA GLU A 110 23.39 39.69 0.08
C GLU A 110 23.37 38.17 -0.21
N GLU A 111 24.51 37.48 -0.10
CA GLU A 111 24.59 36.03 -0.32
C GLU A 111 24.05 35.25 0.89
N GLN A 112 24.35 35.74 2.10
CA GLN A 112 23.84 35.25 3.37
C GLN A 112 22.33 35.46 3.50
N LEU A 113 21.73 36.42 2.79
CA LEU A 113 20.28 36.62 2.80
C LEU A 113 19.53 35.34 2.42
N ILE A 114 19.97 34.67 1.35
CA ILE A 114 19.36 33.42 0.90
C ILE A 114 19.54 32.34 1.97
N ARG A 115 20.77 32.20 2.47
CA ARG A 115 21.15 31.15 3.41
C ARG A 115 20.42 31.30 4.75
N GLN A 116 20.42 32.49 5.35
CA GLN A 116 19.74 32.76 6.62
C GLN A 116 18.23 32.62 6.48
N ALA A 117 17.62 33.11 5.39
CA ALA A 117 16.20 32.92 5.15
C ALA A 117 15.84 31.42 5.02
N GLU A 118 16.71 30.61 4.42
CA GLU A 118 16.51 29.16 4.34
C GLU A 118 16.59 28.47 5.68
N VAL A 119 17.62 28.77 6.47
CA VAL A 119 17.81 28.20 7.81
C VAL A 119 16.65 28.60 8.71
N LEU A 120 16.25 29.87 8.69
CA LEU A 120 15.12 30.39 9.45
C LEU A 120 13.80 29.70 9.08
N LEU A 121 13.50 29.58 7.78
CA LEU A 121 12.27 28.94 7.32
C LEU A 121 12.29 27.41 7.43
N ALA A 122 13.47 26.80 7.57
CA ALA A 122 13.60 25.38 7.87
C ALA A 122 13.24 25.09 9.33
N ASP A 123 13.70 25.92 10.28
CA ASP A 123 13.35 25.78 11.69
C ASP A 123 11.93 26.29 12.00
N ARG A 124 11.54 27.44 11.43
CA ARG A 124 10.28 28.16 11.67
C ARG A 124 9.46 28.34 10.38
N PRO A 125 8.87 27.28 9.81
CA PRO A 125 8.14 27.38 8.55
C PRO A 125 6.89 28.28 8.63
N ALA A 126 6.30 28.45 9.81
CA ALA A 126 5.16 29.34 10.03
C ALA A 126 5.52 30.83 9.98
N TRP A 127 6.81 31.18 10.01
CA TRP A 127 7.26 32.58 9.90
C TRP A 127 7.33 33.07 8.47
N ALA A 128 7.13 32.19 7.48
CA ALA A 128 7.04 32.54 6.07
C ALA A 128 6.09 33.70 5.74
N SER A 129 4.93 33.75 6.40
CA SER A 129 3.93 34.82 6.22
C SER A 129 4.22 36.08 7.03
N GLN A 130 5.18 36.03 7.95
CA GLN A 130 5.65 37.14 8.78
C GLN A 130 6.98 37.71 8.29
N LEU A 131 7.62 37.01 7.35
CA LEU A 131 8.94 37.34 6.85
C LEU A 131 8.87 38.57 5.95
N CYS A 132 9.75 39.52 6.24
CA CYS A 132 10.03 40.69 5.44
C CYS A 132 11.54 40.80 5.23
N VAL A 133 11.94 41.40 4.12
CA VAL A 133 13.35 41.76 3.88
C VAL A 133 13.43 43.28 3.82
N ALA A 134 14.41 43.85 4.52
CA ALA A 134 14.72 45.26 4.48
C ALA A 134 16.06 45.49 3.78
N CYS A 135 16.08 46.43 2.85
CA CYS A 135 17.27 46.92 2.19
C CYS A 135 17.60 48.32 2.72
N THR A 136 18.83 48.49 3.16
CA THR A 136 19.36 49.76 3.65
C THR A 136 20.28 50.34 2.59
N VAL A 137 19.99 51.59 2.16
CA VAL A 137 20.80 52.27 1.15
C VAL A 137 21.16 53.65 1.67
N VAL A 138 22.45 53.91 1.83
CA VAL A 138 22.97 55.17 2.37
C VAL A 138 23.82 55.84 1.29
N PRO A 139 23.33 56.90 0.63
CA PRO A 139 24.04 57.45 -0.53
C PRO A 139 25.39 58.07 -0.16
N VAL A 140 25.58 58.47 1.09
CA VAL A 140 26.81 59.13 1.57
C VAL A 140 28.00 58.18 1.80
N VAL A 141 27.78 56.86 1.77
CA VAL A 141 28.86 55.87 1.92
C VAL A 141 29.37 55.30 0.59
N HIS A 142 28.82 55.76 -0.54
CA HIS A 142 29.19 55.29 -1.87
C HIS A 142 29.82 56.41 -2.69
N LEU A 143 30.82 56.04 -3.52
CA LEU A 143 31.47 56.94 -4.48
C LEU A 143 31.09 56.63 -5.93
N ASP A 144 30.66 55.39 -6.22
CA ASP A 144 30.40 54.92 -7.58
C ASP A 144 29.00 54.30 -7.71
N MET A 145 28.18 54.85 -8.61
CA MET A 145 26.84 54.36 -8.91
C MET A 145 26.84 52.93 -9.47
N ALA A 146 27.85 52.55 -10.27
CA ALA A 146 27.92 51.23 -10.88
C ALA A 146 28.12 50.13 -9.82
N VAL A 147 28.93 50.41 -8.80
CA VAL A 147 29.14 49.50 -7.66
C VAL A 147 27.85 49.33 -6.86
N LEU A 148 27.17 50.45 -6.53
CA LEU A 148 25.89 50.41 -5.82
C LEU A 148 24.82 49.67 -6.63
N ALA A 149 24.68 49.94 -7.92
CA ALA A 149 23.75 49.26 -8.81
C ALA A 149 24.02 47.75 -8.87
N GLY A 150 25.29 47.34 -8.97
CA GLY A 150 25.69 45.94 -8.93
C GLY A 150 25.31 45.24 -7.62
N ARG A 151 25.44 45.94 -6.48
CA ARG A 151 25.01 45.45 -5.16
C ARG A 151 23.48 45.31 -5.08
N LEU A 152 22.73 46.31 -5.53
CA LEU A 152 21.26 46.28 -5.55
C LEU A 152 20.74 45.14 -6.44
N ARG A 153 21.35 44.91 -7.60
CA ARG A 153 20.99 43.77 -8.47
C ARG A 153 21.25 42.42 -7.82
N ARG A 154 22.37 42.26 -7.10
CA ARG A 154 22.63 41.04 -6.30
C ARG A 154 21.60 40.86 -5.20
N PHE A 155 21.27 41.93 -4.48
CA PHE A 155 20.21 41.93 -3.48
C PHE A 155 18.85 41.49 -4.08
N VAL A 156 18.45 42.05 -5.22
CA VAL A 156 17.21 41.66 -5.92
C VAL A 156 17.24 40.19 -6.34
N GLY A 157 18.36 39.69 -6.86
CA GLY A 157 18.53 38.26 -7.14
C GLY A 157 18.38 37.37 -5.89
N GLY A 158 18.93 37.82 -4.76
CA GLY A 158 18.74 37.22 -3.45
C GLY A 158 17.27 37.21 -3.02
N LEU A 159 16.60 38.37 -3.05
CA LEU A 159 15.19 38.52 -2.71
C LEU A 159 14.26 37.70 -3.62
N ALA A 160 14.54 37.66 -4.92
CA ALA A 160 13.81 36.83 -5.89
C ALA A 160 13.95 35.35 -5.53
N THR A 161 15.14 34.92 -5.16
CA THR A 161 15.41 33.56 -4.68
C THR A 161 14.68 33.29 -3.38
N VAL A 162 14.69 34.21 -2.41
CA VAL A 162 13.95 34.08 -1.16
C VAL A 162 12.44 34.03 -1.41
N ARG A 163 11.87 34.87 -2.28
CA ARG A 163 10.44 34.84 -2.67
C ARG A 163 10.07 33.53 -3.37
N ARG A 164 10.88 33.03 -4.31
CA ARG A 164 10.67 31.75 -4.99
C ARG A 164 10.76 30.58 -4.02
N ARG A 165 11.80 30.58 -3.19
CA ARG A 165 12.01 29.55 -2.18
C ARG A 165 10.96 29.67 -1.11
N ALA A 166 10.43 30.83 -0.76
CA ALA A 166 9.31 30.95 0.16
C ALA A 166 7.99 30.53 -0.54
N GLY A 167 7.75 30.87 -1.80
CA GLY A 167 6.41 30.68 -2.36
C GLY A 167 5.38 31.60 -1.71
N ILE A 168 5.85 32.72 -1.13
CA ILE A 168 5.05 33.86 -0.67
C ILE A 168 5.73 35.12 -1.22
N LYS A 169 4.95 36.15 -1.52
CA LYS A 169 5.46 37.49 -1.85
C LYS A 169 6.00 38.14 -0.58
N VAL A 170 7.26 37.84 -0.24
CA VAL A 170 7.98 38.46 0.87
C VAL A 170 8.08 39.99 0.63
N PRO A 171 7.51 40.84 1.50
CA PRO A 171 7.57 42.29 1.34
C PRO A 171 9.02 42.80 1.40
N LEU A 172 9.25 43.90 0.69
CA LEU A 172 10.50 44.64 0.75
C LEU A 172 10.26 45.94 1.54
N LEU A 173 11.09 46.22 2.53
CA LEU A 173 11.23 47.56 3.08
C LEU A 173 12.50 48.19 2.52
N LEU A 174 12.44 49.48 2.24
CA LEU A 174 13.62 50.27 1.91
C LEU A 174 13.79 51.29 3.01
N TRP A 175 15.01 51.53 3.50
CA TRP A 175 15.23 52.76 4.24
C TRP A 175 16.61 53.32 4.04
N SER A 176 16.72 54.63 4.26
CA SER A 176 17.91 55.42 3.98
C SER A 176 18.10 56.49 5.04
N TRP A 177 19.34 56.93 5.19
CA TRP A 177 19.67 58.02 6.10
C TRP A 177 20.57 59.05 5.42
N LEU A 178 20.46 60.28 5.91
CA LEU A 178 21.47 61.32 5.68
C LEU A 178 22.12 61.74 7.01
N PRO A 179 23.36 62.26 6.98
CA PRO A 179 23.99 62.81 8.17
C PRO A 179 23.17 63.98 8.75
N GLY A 180 22.94 63.96 10.05
CA GLY A 180 22.20 65.00 10.77
C GLY A 180 23.03 65.63 11.88
N THR A 181 22.66 66.85 12.28
CA THR A 181 23.30 67.59 13.40
C THR A 181 22.40 67.69 14.63
N GLY A 182 21.17 67.15 14.56
CA GLY A 182 20.21 67.17 15.66
C GLY A 182 20.41 66.05 16.69
N ARG A 183 19.83 66.23 17.88
CA ARG A 183 19.78 65.20 18.93
C ARG A 183 18.89 64.04 18.47
N GLU A 184 19.35 62.81 18.66
CA GLU A 184 18.74 61.60 18.09
C GLU A 184 17.26 61.42 18.43
N ASP A 185 16.85 61.80 19.64
CA ASP A 185 15.47 61.65 20.14
C ASP A 185 14.43 62.56 19.45
N ASP A 186 14.88 63.63 18.78
CA ASP A 186 13.99 64.62 18.14
C ASP A 186 13.96 64.52 16.61
N LEU A 187 14.71 63.58 16.01
CA LEU A 187 14.83 63.49 14.56
C LEU A 187 13.60 62.79 13.93
N PRO A 188 12.89 63.47 13.00
CA PRO A 188 11.71 62.91 12.36
C PRO A 188 12.07 61.81 11.37
N TRP A 189 11.19 60.81 11.25
CA TRP A 189 11.20 59.84 10.16
C TRP A 189 10.16 60.21 9.11
N PHE A 190 10.54 60.12 7.85
CA PHE A 190 9.67 60.30 6.69
C PHE A 190 9.35 58.91 6.12
N ILE A 191 8.09 58.51 6.20
CA ILE A 191 7.63 57.20 5.76
C ILE A 191 6.79 57.36 4.50
N CYS A 192 7.22 56.69 3.44
CA CYS A 192 6.50 56.58 2.18
C CYS A 192 5.82 55.22 2.10
N ALA A 193 4.50 55.17 2.22
CA ALA A 193 3.72 53.94 2.12
C ALA A 193 2.44 54.18 1.29
N GLY A 194 2.15 53.30 0.34
CA GLY A 194 0.93 53.40 -0.49
C GLY A 194 0.79 54.72 -1.27
N GLY A 195 1.92 55.34 -1.66
CA GLY A 195 1.94 56.62 -2.38
C GLY A 195 1.73 57.86 -1.50
N LYS A 196 1.64 57.70 -0.17
CA LYS A 196 1.55 58.81 0.79
C LYS A 196 2.85 58.95 1.57
N VAL A 197 3.22 60.19 1.89
CA VAL A 197 4.35 60.52 2.76
C VAL A 197 3.81 60.98 4.10
N GLN A 198 4.30 60.39 5.18
CA GLN A 198 3.98 60.76 6.56
C GLN A 198 5.27 61.09 7.31
N VAL A 199 5.20 62.09 8.19
CA VAL A 199 6.26 62.44 9.11
C VAL A 199 5.89 61.87 10.48
N VAL A 200 6.78 61.04 11.03
CA VAL A 200 6.63 60.39 12.32
C VAL A 200 7.67 60.96 13.27
N THR A 201 7.19 61.54 14.37
CA THR A 201 8.00 62.04 15.47
C THR A 201 7.52 61.42 16.78
N PRO A 202 8.24 61.57 17.90
CA PRO A 202 7.73 61.14 19.21
C PRO A 202 6.37 61.76 19.58
N ALA A 203 6.06 62.94 19.03
CA ALA A 203 4.79 63.64 19.26
C ALA A 203 3.61 63.09 18.43
N GLY A 204 3.86 62.23 17.43
CA GLY A 204 2.83 61.58 16.62
C GLY A 204 3.11 61.60 15.12
N GLU A 205 2.10 61.20 14.35
CA GLU A 205 2.13 61.15 12.89
C GLU A 205 1.45 62.39 12.28
N SER A 206 2.04 62.96 11.24
CA SER A 206 1.49 64.12 10.53
C SER A 206 1.87 64.13 9.05
N SER A 207 1.20 64.94 8.23
CA SER A 207 1.65 65.17 6.85
C SER A 207 2.89 66.07 6.84
N PRO A 208 3.76 66.01 5.80
CA PRO A 208 4.92 66.90 5.70
C PRO A 208 4.57 68.39 5.78
N THR A 209 3.47 68.79 5.14
CA THR A 209 2.97 70.17 5.17
C THR A 209 2.47 70.58 6.55
N ALA A 210 1.73 69.72 7.23
CA ALA A 210 1.25 69.99 8.58
C ALA A 210 2.40 70.07 9.58
N TRP A 211 3.39 69.17 9.45
CA TRP A 211 4.58 69.15 10.31
C TRP A 211 5.43 70.41 10.16
N ALA A 212 5.65 70.87 8.92
CA ALA A 212 6.40 72.10 8.64
C ALA A 212 5.67 73.36 9.15
N ALA A 213 4.34 73.36 9.14
CA ALA A 213 3.50 74.49 9.55
C ALA A 213 3.20 74.56 11.06
N GLN A 214 3.69 73.61 11.86
CA GLN A 214 3.46 73.61 13.31
C GLN A 214 4.05 74.88 13.97
N PRO A 215 3.31 75.59 14.84
CA PRO A 215 3.80 76.79 15.50
C PRO A 215 4.96 76.46 16.47
N GLY A 216 6.01 77.28 16.44
CA GLY A 216 7.18 77.16 17.32
C GLY A 216 8.18 78.27 17.00
N THR A 217 8.68 78.96 18.02
CA THR A 217 9.40 80.24 17.90
C THR A 217 10.73 80.16 17.15
N ASP A 218 11.43 79.01 17.17
CA ASP A 218 12.79 78.89 16.59
C ASP A 218 12.96 77.69 15.62
N GLY A 219 11.91 76.91 15.37
CA GLY A 219 12.02 75.60 14.70
C GLY A 219 11.44 75.49 13.28
N SER A 220 10.78 76.53 12.75
CA SER A 220 10.11 76.42 11.44
C SER A 220 11.11 76.33 10.26
N SER A 221 12.16 77.16 10.25
CA SER A 221 13.20 77.14 9.21
C SER A 221 13.98 75.82 9.20
N LEU A 222 14.35 75.31 10.38
CA LEU A 222 15.01 74.01 10.52
C LEU A 222 14.14 72.87 9.99
N ARG A 223 12.84 72.83 10.35
CA ARG A 223 11.90 71.82 9.83
C ARG A 223 11.75 71.89 8.32
N LEU A 224 11.71 73.10 7.74
CA LEU A 224 11.71 73.27 6.29
C LEU A 224 12.97 72.71 5.65
N CYS A 225 14.15 72.98 6.22
CA CYS A 225 15.42 72.39 5.79
C CYS A 225 15.40 70.86 5.88
N HIS A 226 14.89 70.29 6.97
CA HIS A 226 14.73 68.84 7.11
C HIS A 226 13.82 68.27 6.02
N LEU A 227 12.68 68.91 5.75
CA LEU A 227 11.74 68.48 4.71
C LEU A 227 12.39 68.52 3.32
N LEU A 228 13.08 69.60 2.96
CA LEU A 228 13.78 69.71 1.67
C LEU A 228 14.87 68.65 1.53
N ARG A 229 15.64 68.38 2.60
CA ARG A 229 16.66 67.32 2.60
C ARG A 229 16.03 65.94 2.40
N MET A 230 14.92 65.65 3.06
CA MET A 230 14.23 64.36 2.90
C MET A 230 13.54 64.23 1.53
N GLU A 231 13.00 65.32 0.99
CA GLU A 231 12.45 65.35 -0.38
C GLU A 231 13.52 65.08 -1.42
N SER A 232 14.66 65.75 -1.31
CA SER A 232 15.78 65.50 -2.20
C SER A 232 16.25 64.03 -2.09
N LEU A 233 16.29 63.45 -0.88
CA LEU A 233 16.66 62.04 -0.68
C LEU A 233 15.64 61.10 -1.33
N MET A 234 14.35 61.38 -1.18
CA MET A 234 13.28 60.66 -1.86
C MET A 234 13.47 60.68 -3.38
N GLN A 235 13.79 61.85 -3.95
CA GLN A 235 14.04 61.99 -5.38
C GLN A 235 15.26 61.19 -5.84
N TRP A 236 16.35 61.21 -5.08
CA TRP A 236 17.54 60.41 -5.40
C TRP A 236 17.26 58.92 -5.33
N LEU A 237 16.57 58.44 -4.28
CA LEU A 237 16.16 57.03 -4.19
C LEU A 237 15.28 56.63 -5.37
N ASN A 238 14.34 57.48 -5.76
CA ASN A 238 13.44 57.22 -6.88
C ASN A 238 14.18 57.19 -8.23
N GLN A 239 15.20 58.03 -8.43
CA GLN A 239 15.97 58.11 -9.68
C GLN A 239 17.08 57.06 -9.76
N MET A 240 17.76 56.78 -8.65
CA MET A 240 19.03 56.03 -8.65
C MET A 240 18.90 54.62 -8.07
N VAL A 241 17.95 54.37 -7.16
CA VAL A 241 17.82 53.09 -6.45
C VAL A 241 16.62 52.29 -6.95
N LEU A 242 15.44 52.92 -7.06
CA LEU A 242 14.20 52.24 -7.40
C LEU A 242 14.25 51.54 -8.79
N PRO A 243 14.90 52.11 -9.83
CA PRO A 243 15.05 51.41 -11.12
C PRO A 243 15.87 50.11 -11.00
N GLU A 244 16.87 50.05 -10.13
CA GLU A 244 17.69 48.85 -9.90
C GLU A 244 16.93 47.75 -9.13
N LEU A 245 15.85 48.10 -8.41
CA LEU A 245 14.98 47.15 -7.71
C LEU A 245 13.95 46.46 -8.64
N ASN A 246 13.96 46.77 -9.94
CA ASN A 246 13.10 46.31 -11.04
C ASN A 246 12.16 45.11 -10.72
N GLY A 247 10.86 45.39 -10.59
CA GLY A 247 9.82 44.38 -10.32
C GLY A 247 9.60 44.04 -8.83
N TYR A 248 10.37 44.64 -7.92
CA TYR A 248 10.26 44.45 -6.48
C TYR A 248 10.06 45.81 -5.77
N PRO A 249 8.93 46.50 -5.97
CA PRO A 249 8.69 47.78 -5.29
C PRO A 249 8.66 47.58 -3.76
N PRO A 250 9.27 48.50 -2.99
CA PRO A 250 9.17 48.48 -1.54
C PRO A 250 7.70 48.69 -1.12
N LEU A 251 7.27 47.93 -0.11
CA LEU A 251 5.97 48.09 0.52
C LEU A 251 5.89 49.46 1.22
N ALA A 252 6.98 49.83 1.88
CA ALA A 252 7.18 51.13 2.47
C ALA A 252 8.67 51.50 2.42
N ALA A 253 8.94 52.81 2.32
CA ALA A 253 10.28 53.37 2.41
C ALA A 253 10.40 54.33 3.59
N GLY A 254 11.44 54.21 4.41
CA GLY A 254 11.71 55.10 5.53
C GLY A 254 12.94 55.96 5.29
N MET A 255 12.87 57.25 5.60
CA MET A 255 13.99 58.17 5.47
C MET A 255 14.17 58.93 6.77
N GLY A 256 15.40 58.98 7.26
CA GLY A 256 15.74 59.64 8.51
C GLY A 256 17.08 60.34 8.46
N GLN A 257 17.46 60.92 9.60
CA GLN A 257 18.80 61.43 9.80
C GLN A 257 19.49 60.63 10.89
N ALA A 258 20.79 60.46 10.76
CA ALA A 258 21.59 59.82 11.79
C ALA A 258 22.95 60.54 11.97
N PRO A 259 23.27 61.03 13.18
CA PRO A 259 24.46 61.83 13.44
C PRO A 259 25.78 61.05 13.39
N SER A 260 25.72 59.73 13.55
CA SER A 260 26.89 58.84 13.61
C SER A 260 27.24 58.15 12.28
N LEU A 261 26.56 58.50 11.18
CA LEU A 261 26.82 57.91 9.87
C LEU A 261 28.21 58.26 9.34
N PRO A 262 28.97 57.29 8.81
CA PRO A 262 30.16 57.59 8.04
C PRO A 262 29.74 58.28 6.72
N ALA A 263 30.34 59.42 6.40
CA ALA A 263 30.15 60.10 5.11
C ALA A 263 31.51 60.20 4.40
N LEU A 264 31.56 59.70 3.17
CA LEU A 264 32.74 59.84 2.32
C LEU A 264 32.70 61.19 1.60
N GLU A 265 33.86 61.80 1.36
CA GLU A 265 33.94 63.01 0.56
C GLU A 265 33.75 62.68 -0.94
N GLY A 266 33.00 63.50 -1.67
CA GLY A 266 32.68 63.26 -3.08
C GLY A 266 31.65 62.13 -3.28
N ASN A 267 30.85 61.82 -2.27
CA ASN A 267 29.88 60.73 -2.33
C ASN A 267 28.76 60.95 -3.35
N LEU A 268 28.01 59.88 -3.64
CA LEU A 268 26.92 59.89 -4.62
C LEU A 268 25.78 60.85 -4.29
N TRP A 269 25.58 61.16 -3.01
CA TRP A 269 24.63 62.18 -2.59
C TRP A 269 25.13 63.58 -2.97
N GLN A 270 26.37 63.91 -2.57
CA GLN A 270 27.03 65.19 -2.85
C GLN A 270 27.07 65.44 -4.36
N THR A 271 27.59 64.51 -5.16
CA THR A 271 27.70 64.66 -6.61
C THR A 271 26.33 64.88 -7.27
N TRP A 272 25.29 64.15 -6.85
CA TRP A 272 23.94 64.36 -7.36
C TRP A 272 23.36 65.72 -6.95
N THR A 273 23.53 66.12 -5.69
CA THR A 273 23.05 67.43 -5.20
C THR A 273 23.77 68.59 -5.87
N THR A 274 25.09 68.51 -6.07
CA THR A 274 25.87 69.51 -6.80
C THR A 274 25.43 69.58 -8.26
N ALA A 275 25.18 68.44 -8.91
CA ALA A 275 24.69 68.42 -10.29
C ALA A 275 23.29 69.05 -10.43
N LYS A 276 22.43 68.95 -9.41
CA LYS A 276 21.07 69.50 -9.42
C LYS A 276 20.99 70.97 -8.99
N THR A 277 21.81 71.38 -8.04
CA THR A 277 21.68 72.69 -7.38
C THR A 277 22.86 73.64 -7.64
N GLY A 278 23.98 73.14 -8.14
CA GLY A 278 25.26 73.86 -8.21
C GLY A 278 25.95 74.02 -6.86
N LEU A 279 25.32 73.58 -5.76
CA LEU A 279 25.86 73.68 -4.40
C LEU A 279 26.38 72.32 -3.94
N THR A 280 27.60 72.29 -3.40
CA THR A 280 28.18 71.09 -2.80
C THR A 280 27.97 71.12 -1.29
N PRO A 281 27.08 70.28 -0.74
CA PRO A 281 26.88 70.23 0.70
C PRO A 281 28.14 69.69 1.39
N GLU A 282 28.58 70.36 2.45
CA GLU A 282 29.73 69.95 3.24
C GLU A 282 29.51 68.56 3.85
N ALA A 283 30.57 67.74 3.88
CA ALA A 283 30.51 66.46 4.56
C ALA A 283 30.41 66.71 6.07
N ILE A 284 29.25 66.46 6.66
CA ILE A 284 29.06 66.57 8.11
C ILE A 284 29.97 65.51 8.76
N PRO A 285 30.99 65.90 9.56
CA PRO A 285 31.89 64.95 10.19
C PRO A 285 31.13 64.06 11.18
N LYS A 286 31.60 62.83 11.39
CA LYS A 286 30.98 61.89 12.32
C LYS A 286 30.97 62.48 13.74
N ILE A 287 29.79 62.75 14.29
CA ILE A 287 29.64 63.25 15.67
C ILE A 287 29.32 62.07 16.59
N GLY A 288 30.34 61.60 17.32
CA GLY A 288 30.17 60.58 18.36
C GLY A 288 29.91 59.15 17.85
N ALA A 289 29.67 58.25 18.80
CA ALA A 289 29.47 56.82 18.59
C ALA A 289 28.05 56.34 18.97
N SER A 290 27.03 57.16 18.68
CA SER A 290 25.64 56.74 18.90
C SER A 290 25.23 55.61 17.92
N PRO A 291 24.44 54.63 18.38
CA PRO A 291 23.88 53.61 17.48
C PRO A 291 23.00 54.25 16.40
N LEU A 292 22.79 53.54 15.29
CA LEU A 292 21.86 54.03 14.25
C LEU A 292 20.41 53.76 14.67
N PRO A 293 19.48 54.71 14.43
CA PRO A 293 18.08 54.52 14.81
C PRO A 293 17.40 53.50 13.91
N PHE A 294 16.59 52.61 14.51
CA PHE A 294 15.76 51.65 13.79
C PHE A 294 14.39 52.27 13.40
N PRO A 295 13.87 51.99 12.20
CA PRO A 295 12.54 52.44 11.79
C PRO A 295 11.42 51.55 12.36
N ASP A 296 11.31 51.48 13.70
CA ASP A 296 10.34 50.61 14.39
C ASP A 296 8.88 50.94 14.03
N MET A 297 8.62 52.21 13.73
CA MET A 297 7.37 52.75 13.17
C MET A 297 6.90 52.10 11.86
N MET A 298 7.78 51.43 11.10
CA MET A 298 7.40 50.73 9.88
C MET A 298 6.86 49.32 10.14
N LEU A 299 7.05 48.76 11.35
CA LEU A 299 6.60 47.41 11.70
C LEU A 299 5.09 47.21 11.63
N PRO A 300 4.22 48.17 12.02
CA PRO A 300 2.77 48.03 11.87
C PRO A 300 2.30 47.92 10.41
N LEU A 301 3.09 48.42 9.45
CA LEU A 301 2.78 48.31 8.02
C LEU A 301 3.02 46.90 7.47
N LEU A 302 3.78 46.08 8.20
CA LEU A 302 4.14 44.74 7.77
C LEU A 302 3.02 43.74 8.06
N PRO A 303 2.94 42.66 7.25
CA PRO A 303 1.96 41.61 7.49
C PRO A 303 2.21 40.94 8.84
N ARG A 304 1.28 41.15 9.77
CA ARG A 304 1.05 40.27 10.92
C ARG A 304 0.26 39.06 10.40
N GLN A 305 0.46 37.87 10.98
CA GLN A 305 -0.07 36.62 10.41
C GLN A 305 -1.50 36.73 9.85
N SER A 306 -1.65 36.48 8.55
CA SER A 306 -2.94 36.17 7.92
C SER A 306 -2.80 34.90 7.05
N GLY A 307 -2.91 33.70 7.64
CA GLY A 307 -3.05 32.49 6.83
C GLY A 307 -2.76 31.14 7.50
N PHE A 308 -3.36 30.09 6.95
CA PHE A 308 -3.17 28.69 7.31
C PHE A 308 -1.68 28.27 7.22
N THR A 309 -1.19 27.57 8.23
CA THR A 309 0.19 27.04 8.25
C THR A 309 0.40 26.03 7.10
N PRO A 310 1.63 25.92 6.56
CA PRO A 310 1.94 24.96 5.48
C PRO A 310 1.66 23.51 5.89
N VAL A 311 1.79 23.19 7.18
CA VAL A 311 1.41 21.88 7.74
C VAL A 311 -0.08 21.63 7.62
N ARG A 312 -0.93 22.61 7.96
CA ARG A 312 -2.38 22.48 7.84
C ARG A 312 -2.82 22.30 6.38
N ARG A 313 -2.18 22.99 5.42
CA ARG A 313 -2.40 22.75 3.98
C ARG A 313 -2.02 21.34 3.55
N ALA A 314 -0.90 20.81 4.05
CA ALA A 314 -0.48 19.44 3.77
C ALA A 314 -1.43 18.42 4.39
N CYS A 315 -1.93 18.63 5.62
CA CYS A 315 -2.94 17.77 6.23
C CYS A 315 -4.23 17.74 5.40
N VAL A 316 -4.71 18.89 4.92
CA VAL A 316 -5.89 18.95 4.04
C VAL A 316 -5.65 18.21 2.74
N ALA A 317 -4.48 18.40 2.10
CA ALA A 317 -4.12 17.67 0.88
C ALA A 317 -4.02 16.15 1.11
N ALA A 318 -3.41 15.72 2.23
CA ALA A 318 -3.32 14.31 2.59
C ALA A 318 -4.71 13.70 2.80
N LEU A 319 -5.61 14.42 3.49
CA LEU A 319 -6.99 13.98 3.72
C LEU A 319 -7.74 13.85 2.40
N LEU A 320 -7.62 14.83 1.49
CA LEU A 320 -8.21 14.78 0.15
C LEU A 320 -7.69 13.58 -0.66
N MET A 321 -6.37 13.33 -0.66
CA MET A 321 -5.80 12.16 -1.35
C MET A 321 -6.30 10.84 -0.77
N THR A 322 -6.41 10.73 0.56
CA THR A 322 -6.97 9.54 1.22
C THR A 322 -8.44 9.35 0.85
N THR A 323 -9.24 10.42 0.78
CA THR A 323 -10.64 10.32 0.36
C THR A 323 -10.76 9.86 -1.10
N VAL A 324 -9.94 10.39 -2.00
CA VAL A 324 -9.92 9.97 -3.41
C VAL A 324 -9.51 8.50 -3.54
N ALA A 325 -8.50 8.07 -2.79
CA ALA A 325 -8.09 6.67 -2.75
C ALA A 325 -9.21 5.76 -2.20
N GLY A 326 -9.92 6.18 -1.15
CA GLY A 326 -11.07 5.44 -0.62
C GLY A 326 -12.20 5.29 -1.64
N VAL A 327 -12.54 6.35 -2.38
CA VAL A 327 -13.51 6.29 -3.48
C VAL A 327 -13.04 5.33 -4.58
N ALA A 328 -11.77 5.39 -4.97
CA ALA A 328 -11.21 4.46 -5.95
C ALA A 328 -11.28 2.99 -5.48
N ALA A 329 -10.99 2.73 -4.20
CA ALA A 329 -11.11 1.40 -3.60
C ALA A 329 -12.54 0.87 -3.66
N LEU A 330 -13.53 1.70 -3.32
CA LEU A 330 -14.96 1.35 -3.43
C LEU A 330 -15.35 1.03 -4.87
N CYS A 331 -14.91 1.83 -5.85
CA CYS A 331 -15.18 1.56 -7.27
C CYS A 331 -14.56 0.25 -7.74
N LEU A 332 -13.30 -0.04 -7.37
CA LEU A 332 -12.63 -1.29 -7.72
C LEU A 332 -13.29 -2.50 -7.04
N SER A 333 -13.76 -2.34 -5.79
CA SER A 333 -14.52 -3.39 -5.12
C SER A 333 -15.87 -3.62 -5.77
N ALA A 334 -16.59 -2.56 -6.14
CA ALA A 334 -17.88 -2.67 -6.82
C ALA A 334 -17.76 -3.38 -8.18
N THR A 335 -16.71 -3.11 -8.96
CA THR A 335 -16.49 -3.80 -10.23
C THR A 335 -16.13 -5.26 -10.04
N ALA A 336 -15.27 -5.59 -9.08
CA ALA A 336 -14.92 -6.97 -8.76
C ALA A 336 -16.13 -7.78 -8.26
N ASN A 337 -16.96 -7.21 -7.39
CA ASN A 337 -18.20 -7.82 -6.92
C ASN A 337 -19.22 -8.01 -8.05
N ARG A 338 -19.35 -7.03 -8.95
CA ARG A 338 -20.19 -7.15 -10.15
C ARG A 338 -19.71 -8.28 -11.06
N SER A 339 -18.40 -8.42 -11.27
CA SER A 339 -17.85 -9.52 -12.08
C SER A 339 -18.11 -10.89 -11.47
N LEU A 340 -17.96 -11.03 -10.14
CA LEU A 340 -18.25 -12.29 -9.44
C LEU A 340 -19.73 -12.66 -9.56
N LEU A 341 -20.62 -11.68 -9.36
CA LEU A 341 -22.06 -11.90 -9.47
C LEU A 341 -22.45 -12.35 -10.88
N LEU A 342 -21.94 -11.66 -11.91
CA LEU A 342 -22.22 -12.02 -13.30
C LEU A 342 -21.67 -13.41 -13.65
N GLN A 343 -20.44 -13.73 -13.23
CA GLN A 343 -19.84 -15.04 -13.48
C GLN A 343 -20.69 -16.18 -12.88
N VAL A 344 -20.99 -16.10 -11.58
CA VAL A 344 -21.78 -17.16 -10.89
C VAL A 344 -23.20 -17.24 -11.44
N SER A 345 -23.81 -16.10 -11.78
CA SER A 345 -25.14 -16.07 -12.39
C SER A 345 -25.14 -16.69 -13.78
N ASP A 346 -24.14 -16.40 -14.61
CA ASP A 346 -24.01 -16.98 -15.95
C ASP A 346 -23.76 -18.48 -15.87
N ASP A 347 -22.96 -18.94 -14.91
CA ASP A 347 -22.65 -20.36 -14.75
C ASP A 347 -23.86 -21.17 -14.23
N LEU A 348 -24.70 -20.55 -13.38
CA LEU A 348 -26.03 -21.09 -13.03
C LEU A 348 -26.94 -21.17 -14.26
N HIS A 349 -27.03 -20.10 -15.06
CA HIS A 349 -27.85 -20.09 -16.27
C HIS A 349 -27.39 -21.13 -17.31
N LYS A 350 -26.08 -21.31 -17.48
CA LYS A 350 -25.54 -22.34 -18.38
C LYS A 350 -25.91 -23.75 -17.91
N TYR A 351 -25.85 -24.01 -16.59
CA TYR A 351 -26.28 -25.29 -16.04
C TYR A 351 -27.78 -25.55 -16.28
N ASP A 352 -28.62 -24.56 -16.02
CA ASP A 352 -30.08 -24.67 -16.19
C ASP A 352 -30.48 -24.81 -17.66
N ALA A 353 -29.71 -24.21 -18.58
CA ALA A 353 -29.96 -24.29 -20.02
C ALA A 353 -29.64 -25.67 -20.61
N VAL A 354 -28.85 -26.52 -19.93
CA VAL A 354 -28.49 -27.86 -20.44
C VAL A 354 -29.65 -28.84 -20.24
N PRO A 355 -30.17 -29.42 -21.34
CA PRO A 355 -31.19 -30.46 -21.30
C PRO A 355 -30.81 -31.66 -20.42
N ALA A 356 -31.81 -32.29 -19.79
CA ALA A 356 -31.60 -33.37 -18.82
C ALA A 356 -31.09 -34.68 -19.44
N ASP A 357 -31.16 -34.83 -20.76
CA ASP A 357 -30.69 -35.97 -21.54
C ASP A 357 -29.18 -35.92 -21.87
N ASN A 358 -28.54 -34.76 -21.71
CA ASN A 358 -27.10 -34.59 -21.96
C ASN A 358 -26.28 -34.60 -20.66
N ASP A 359 -26.13 -35.79 -20.09
CA ASP A 359 -25.46 -36.01 -18.79
C ASP A 359 -24.02 -35.50 -18.76
N ALA A 360 -23.26 -35.71 -19.84
CA ALA A 360 -21.85 -35.31 -19.91
C ALA A 360 -21.69 -33.79 -19.86
N ALA A 361 -22.50 -33.05 -20.61
CA ALA A 361 -22.50 -31.58 -20.57
C ALA A 361 -22.98 -31.06 -19.20
N LYS A 362 -24.03 -31.67 -18.64
CA LYS A 362 -24.58 -31.27 -17.34
C LYS A 362 -23.60 -31.52 -16.20
N ALA A 363 -22.86 -32.63 -16.25
CA ALA A 363 -21.78 -32.94 -15.30
C ALA A 363 -20.62 -31.94 -15.39
N HIS A 364 -20.28 -31.46 -16.60
CA HIS A 364 -19.24 -30.45 -16.79
C HIS A 364 -19.64 -29.08 -16.21
N HIS A 365 -20.86 -28.61 -16.47
CA HIS A 365 -21.33 -27.36 -15.85
C HIS A 365 -21.49 -27.49 -14.32
N LEU A 366 -21.86 -28.68 -13.83
CA LEU A 366 -21.86 -28.96 -12.40
C LEU A 366 -20.45 -28.91 -11.78
N SER A 367 -19.40 -29.32 -12.49
CA SER A 367 -18.04 -29.19 -11.95
C SER A 367 -17.62 -27.73 -11.80
N VAL A 368 -17.97 -26.88 -12.77
CA VAL A 368 -17.74 -25.42 -12.66
C VAL A 368 -18.47 -24.83 -11.45
N LEU A 369 -19.75 -25.18 -11.25
CA LEU A 369 -20.52 -24.74 -10.09
C LEU A 369 -19.95 -25.25 -8.75
N LYS A 370 -19.36 -26.44 -8.73
CA LYS A 370 -18.66 -26.94 -7.53
C LYS A 370 -17.40 -26.13 -7.24
N ASP A 371 -16.66 -25.74 -8.27
CA ASP A 371 -15.49 -24.87 -8.11
C ASP A 371 -15.91 -23.50 -7.58
N ASP A 372 -16.97 -22.90 -8.13
CA ASP A 372 -17.55 -21.65 -7.62
C ASP A 372 -18.03 -21.79 -6.17
N ALA A 373 -18.71 -22.90 -5.83
CA ALA A 373 -19.15 -23.18 -4.47
C ALA A 373 -17.97 -23.25 -3.51
N ASN A 374 -16.88 -23.93 -3.89
CA ASN A 374 -15.67 -24.04 -3.07
C ASN A 374 -15.02 -22.67 -2.84
N ILE A 375 -14.97 -21.81 -3.87
CA ILE A 375 -14.46 -20.44 -3.74
C ILE A 375 -15.35 -19.60 -2.81
N LEU A 376 -16.67 -19.69 -2.94
CA LEU A 376 -17.60 -18.96 -2.07
C LEU A 376 -17.54 -19.47 -0.62
N ASP A 377 -17.39 -20.78 -0.42
CA ASP A 377 -17.25 -21.37 0.91
C ASP A 377 -15.92 -21.01 1.57
N SER A 378 -14.82 -20.94 0.80
CA SER A 378 -13.54 -20.50 1.34
C SER A 378 -13.59 -19.03 1.78
N TYR A 379 -14.19 -18.13 0.97
CA TYR A 379 -14.39 -16.74 1.37
C TYR A 379 -15.29 -16.58 2.60
N PHE A 380 -16.29 -17.45 2.76
CA PHE A 380 -17.13 -17.45 3.95
C PHE A 380 -16.38 -17.91 5.23
N ARG A 381 -15.45 -18.86 5.10
CA ARG A 381 -14.70 -19.42 6.26
C ARG A 381 -13.46 -18.62 6.62
N GLU A 382 -12.69 -18.21 5.62
CA GLU A 382 -11.37 -17.58 5.77
C GLU A 382 -11.46 -16.04 5.72
N GLY A 383 -12.58 -15.50 5.27
CA GLY A 383 -12.81 -14.07 5.07
C GLY A 383 -12.71 -13.68 3.59
N GLU A 384 -13.47 -12.64 3.24
CA GLU A 384 -13.49 -12.12 1.87
C GLU A 384 -12.16 -11.43 1.52
N PRO A 385 -11.66 -11.59 0.28
CA PRO A 385 -10.47 -10.86 -0.16
C PRO A 385 -10.76 -9.35 -0.20
N LEU A 386 -9.75 -8.52 0.08
CA LEU A 386 -9.90 -7.04 0.11
C LEU A 386 -10.55 -6.46 -1.15
N ARG A 387 -10.33 -7.07 -2.32
CA ARG A 387 -10.94 -6.65 -3.58
C ARG A 387 -12.46 -6.82 -3.64
N LEU A 388 -13.04 -7.71 -2.82
CA LEU A 388 -14.49 -7.93 -2.75
C LEU A 388 -15.08 -7.24 -1.51
N SER A 389 -14.26 -6.68 -0.64
CA SER A 389 -14.68 -6.18 0.66
C SER A 389 -15.27 -4.77 0.61
N LEU A 390 -15.21 -4.03 1.72
CA LEU A 390 -15.85 -2.72 1.92
C LEU A 390 -17.39 -2.80 2.03
N GLY A 391 -17.90 -3.96 2.47
CA GLY A 391 -19.33 -4.18 2.68
C GLY A 391 -20.15 -4.38 1.40
N LEU A 392 -19.48 -4.63 0.27
CA LEU A 392 -20.12 -4.82 -1.04
C LEU A 392 -20.23 -6.30 -1.47
N TYR A 393 -19.72 -7.24 -0.67
CA TYR A 393 -19.61 -8.64 -1.04
C TYR A 393 -20.98 -9.35 -1.11
N PRO A 394 -21.39 -9.90 -2.27
CA PRO A 394 -22.68 -10.57 -2.43
C PRO A 394 -22.64 -12.06 -2.09
N GLY A 395 -21.50 -12.61 -1.67
CA GLY A 395 -21.26 -14.05 -1.62
C GLY A 395 -22.25 -14.84 -0.77
N GLU A 396 -22.68 -14.30 0.37
CA GLU A 396 -23.68 -14.98 1.22
C GLU A 396 -25.00 -15.24 0.48
N ARG A 397 -25.41 -14.31 -0.39
CA ARG A 397 -26.63 -14.44 -1.20
C ARG A 397 -26.46 -15.40 -2.36
N LEU A 398 -25.26 -15.46 -2.96
CA LEU A 398 -24.93 -16.35 -4.07
C LEU A 398 -24.73 -17.80 -3.65
N ARG A 399 -24.27 -18.03 -2.42
CA ARG A 399 -23.92 -19.35 -1.90
C ARG A 399 -25.12 -20.31 -1.86
N GLN A 400 -26.29 -19.83 -1.43
CA GLN A 400 -27.49 -20.65 -1.28
C GLN A 400 -28.03 -21.20 -2.61
N PRO A 401 -28.21 -20.39 -3.67
CA PRO A 401 -28.58 -20.87 -5.01
C PRO A 401 -27.65 -21.96 -5.54
N VAL A 402 -26.33 -21.76 -5.44
CA VAL A 402 -25.34 -22.72 -5.96
C VAL A 402 -25.41 -24.06 -5.23
N TRP A 403 -25.45 -24.05 -3.90
CA TRP A 403 -25.57 -25.28 -3.12
C TRP A 403 -26.88 -26.03 -3.35
N ARG A 404 -27.98 -25.31 -3.60
CA ARG A 404 -29.26 -25.94 -3.96
C ARG A 404 -29.11 -26.78 -5.21
N VAL A 405 -28.55 -26.22 -6.28
CA VAL A 405 -28.32 -26.93 -7.54
C VAL A 405 -27.42 -28.15 -7.35
N ILE A 406 -26.32 -28.00 -6.60
CA ILE A 406 -25.38 -29.10 -6.33
C ILE A 406 -26.05 -30.24 -5.56
N ARG A 407 -26.88 -29.91 -4.56
CA ARG A 407 -27.57 -30.90 -3.72
C ARG A 407 -28.69 -31.61 -4.49
N ASP A 408 -29.41 -30.88 -5.33
CA ASP A 408 -30.61 -31.39 -5.99
C ASP A 408 -30.25 -32.26 -7.23
N TYR A 409 -29.01 -32.17 -7.73
CA TYR A 409 -28.52 -33.02 -8.81
C TYR A 409 -28.44 -34.51 -8.42
N ARG A 410 -29.11 -35.37 -9.18
CA ARG A 410 -28.99 -36.83 -9.08
C ARG A 410 -28.29 -37.38 -10.32
N PRO A 411 -27.15 -38.08 -10.18
CA PRO A 411 -26.53 -38.76 -11.30
C PRO A 411 -27.50 -39.80 -11.90
N PRO A 412 -27.55 -39.96 -13.24
CA PRO A 412 -28.29 -41.04 -13.86
C PRO A 412 -27.79 -42.38 -13.33
N GLU A 413 -28.70 -43.28 -13.00
CA GLU A 413 -28.34 -44.64 -12.63
C GLU A 413 -27.61 -45.28 -13.82
N LYS A 414 -26.31 -45.52 -13.66
CA LYS A 414 -25.52 -46.28 -14.62
C LYS A 414 -26.13 -47.68 -14.67
N LYS A 415 -26.95 -47.97 -15.70
CA LYS A 415 -27.34 -49.35 -16.01
C LYS A 415 -26.05 -50.12 -16.24
N ARG A 416 -25.60 -50.84 -15.22
CA ARG A 416 -24.60 -51.90 -15.40
C ARG A 416 -25.32 -52.96 -16.21
N ASP A 417 -25.06 -52.97 -17.51
CA ASP A 417 -25.37 -54.14 -18.31
C ASP A 417 -24.68 -55.32 -17.62
N VAL A 418 -25.46 -56.34 -17.26
CA VAL A 418 -25.03 -57.52 -16.47
C VAL A 418 -24.02 -58.39 -17.25
N ALA A 419 -23.47 -57.89 -18.36
CA ALA A 419 -22.58 -58.60 -19.27
C ALA A 419 -21.11 -58.61 -18.83
N ASP A 420 -20.67 -57.72 -17.93
CA ASP A 420 -19.29 -57.70 -17.43
C ASP A 420 -19.13 -58.47 -16.10
N ALA A 421 -19.65 -59.69 -16.06
CA ALA A 421 -19.24 -60.64 -15.03
C ALA A 421 -17.82 -61.12 -15.35
N LEU A 422 -16.89 -60.88 -14.42
CA LEU A 422 -15.50 -61.35 -14.46
C LEU A 422 -15.41 -62.81 -14.96
N PRO A 423 -14.48 -63.17 -15.86
CA PRO A 423 -14.42 -64.52 -16.42
C PRO A 423 -14.12 -65.56 -15.34
N VAL A 424 -15.10 -66.42 -15.03
CA VAL A 424 -14.89 -67.61 -14.18
C VAL A 424 -14.05 -68.59 -14.99
N GLN A 425 -12.83 -68.88 -14.53
CA GLN A 425 -11.96 -69.84 -15.19
C GLN A 425 -12.17 -71.22 -14.55
N SER A 426 -12.76 -72.16 -15.30
CA SER A 426 -13.01 -73.54 -14.87
C SER A 426 -11.97 -74.50 -15.47
N VAL A 427 -11.35 -75.33 -14.62
CA VAL A 427 -10.52 -76.47 -15.02
C VAL A 427 -11.38 -77.72 -15.00
N ARG A 428 -11.52 -78.41 -16.13
CA ARG A 428 -12.29 -79.66 -16.23
C ARG A 428 -11.38 -80.87 -16.04
N LEU A 429 -11.76 -81.80 -15.17
CA LEU A 429 -11.06 -83.07 -14.96
C LEU A 429 -11.96 -84.23 -15.41
N ASP A 430 -11.39 -85.13 -16.20
CA ASP A 430 -12.09 -86.32 -16.69
C ASP A 430 -12.24 -87.35 -15.55
N SER A 431 -13.47 -87.77 -15.23
CA SER A 431 -13.73 -88.71 -14.13
C SER A 431 -13.20 -90.11 -14.44
N MET A 432 -13.01 -90.50 -15.71
CA MET A 432 -12.52 -91.84 -16.07
C MET A 432 -11.04 -92.03 -15.70
N ALA A 433 -10.28 -90.94 -15.71
CA ALA A 433 -8.90 -90.90 -15.21
C ALA A 433 -8.84 -90.95 -13.67
N LEU A 434 -9.92 -90.55 -12.98
CA LEU A 434 -9.96 -90.41 -11.53
C LEU A 434 -10.60 -91.60 -10.81
N PHE A 435 -11.67 -92.21 -11.36
CA PHE A 435 -12.51 -93.19 -10.67
C PHE A 435 -12.85 -94.41 -11.53
N ASP A 436 -13.15 -95.53 -10.88
CA ASP A 436 -13.79 -96.69 -11.52
C ASP A 436 -15.31 -96.51 -11.66
N VAL A 437 -15.93 -97.30 -12.55
CA VAL A 437 -17.38 -97.26 -12.81
C VAL A 437 -18.14 -97.55 -11.51
N GLY A 438 -19.10 -96.69 -11.18
CA GLY A 438 -19.91 -96.79 -9.95
C GLY A 438 -19.15 -96.49 -8.64
N GLN A 439 -17.85 -96.19 -8.69
CA GLN A 439 -17.02 -95.96 -7.51
C GLN A 439 -16.72 -94.46 -7.30
N ALA A 440 -16.50 -94.09 -6.04
CA ALA A 440 -16.05 -92.76 -5.62
C ALA A 440 -14.64 -92.79 -5.00
N ARG A 441 -13.92 -93.92 -5.10
CA ARG A 441 -12.52 -94.04 -4.67
C ARG A 441 -11.59 -93.67 -5.81
N LEU A 442 -10.63 -92.79 -5.53
CA LEU A 442 -9.60 -92.36 -6.49
C LEU A 442 -8.70 -93.54 -6.89
N LYS A 443 -8.38 -93.66 -8.18
CA LYS A 443 -7.42 -94.62 -8.74
C LYS A 443 -5.99 -94.23 -8.38
N ASP A 444 -5.07 -95.19 -8.28
CA ASP A 444 -3.66 -94.89 -8.01
C ASP A 444 -3.02 -94.00 -9.10
N GLY A 445 -3.43 -94.16 -10.36
CA GLY A 445 -2.99 -93.34 -11.50
C GLY A 445 -3.56 -91.92 -11.56
N SER A 446 -4.54 -91.58 -10.71
CA SER A 446 -5.22 -90.27 -10.70
C SER A 446 -4.35 -89.13 -10.16
N THR A 447 -3.32 -89.47 -9.37
CA THR A 447 -2.41 -88.55 -8.68
C THR A 447 -1.81 -87.49 -9.62
N LYS A 448 -1.37 -87.89 -10.82
CA LYS A 448 -0.74 -86.98 -11.80
C LYS A 448 -1.72 -85.90 -12.31
N VAL A 449 -2.98 -86.27 -12.53
CA VAL A 449 -4.02 -85.36 -13.01
C VAL A 449 -4.39 -84.35 -11.91
N LEU A 450 -4.50 -84.83 -10.67
CA LEU A 450 -4.83 -83.99 -9.52
C LEU A 450 -3.70 -83.02 -9.13
N ILE A 451 -2.43 -83.42 -9.27
CA ILE A 451 -1.28 -82.51 -9.07
C ILE A 451 -1.32 -81.35 -10.07
N ASN A 452 -1.60 -81.61 -11.35
CA ASN A 452 -1.69 -80.54 -12.36
C ASN A 452 -2.83 -79.55 -12.05
N ALA A 453 -3.97 -80.04 -11.57
CA ALA A 453 -5.07 -79.19 -11.10
C ALA A 453 -4.63 -78.34 -9.90
N LEU A 454 -3.92 -78.94 -8.94
CA LEU A 454 -3.44 -78.25 -7.74
C LEU A 454 -2.44 -77.12 -8.06
N VAL A 455 -1.54 -77.31 -9.04
CA VAL A 455 -0.63 -76.25 -9.51
C VAL A 455 -1.40 -75.03 -10.03
N ASN A 456 -2.47 -75.25 -10.81
CA ASN A 456 -3.30 -74.16 -11.33
C ASN A 456 -4.07 -73.42 -10.23
N ILE A 457 -4.48 -74.14 -9.18
CA ILE A 457 -5.16 -73.55 -8.01
C ILE A 457 -4.17 -72.71 -7.18
N ARG A 458 -2.95 -73.22 -6.93
CA ARG A 458 -1.92 -72.49 -6.17
C ARG A 458 -1.46 -71.20 -6.84
N ALA A 459 -1.56 -71.11 -8.17
CA ALA A 459 -1.27 -69.87 -8.89
C ALA A 459 -2.25 -68.72 -8.57
N ARG A 460 -3.34 -68.96 -7.84
CA ARG A 460 -4.41 -67.98 -7.55
C ARG A 460 -4.86 -68.03 -6.09
N PRO A 461 -4.05 -67.50 -5.16
CA PRO A 461 -4.43 -67.44 -3.75
C PRO A 461 -5.68 -66.56 -3.53
N GLY A 462 -6.56 -66.97 -2.62
CA GLY A 462 -7.74 -66.20 -2.19
C GLY A 462 -9.01 -66.37 -3.05
N TRP A 463 -9.03 -67.29 -4.02
CA TRP A 463 -10.22 -67.60 -4.81
C TRP A 463 -11.00 -68.77 -4.19
N LEU A 464 -12.34 -68.74 -4.26
CA LEU A 464 -13.18 -69.87 -3.84
C LEU A 464 -13.04 -71.02 -4.84
N ILE A 465 -12.71 -72.20 -4.36
CA ILE A 465 -12.53 -73.42 -5.14
C ILE A 465 -13.84 -74.22 -5.11
N VAL A 466 -14.57 -74.23 -6.22
CA VAL A 466 -15.82 -75.00 -6.35
C VAL A 466 -15.54 -76.31 -7.07
N VAL A 467 -15.71 -77.44 -6.39
CA VAL A 467 -15.55 -78.79 -6.95
C VAL A 467 -16.93 -79.38 -7.24
N THR A 468 -17.24 -79.59 -8.52
CA THR A 468 -18.55 -80.07 -8.97
C THR A 468 -18.44 -81.43 -9.64
N GLY A 469 -19.13 -82.43 -9.10
CA GLY A 469 -19.21 -83.77 -9.69
C GLY A 469 -20.42 -83.96 -10.59
N TYR A 470 -20.23 -84.72 -11.68
CA TYR A 470 -21.28 -85.10 -12.62
C TYR A 470 -21.26 -86.61 -12.89
N THR A 471 -22.42 -87.15 -13.25
CA THR A 471 -22.60 -88.53 -13.72
C THR A 471 -23.24 -88.55 -15.10
N ASP A 472 -23.23 -89.70 -15.76
CA ASP A 472 -24.13 -89.94 -16.89
C ASP A 472 -25.56 -90.24 -16.40
N THR A 473 -26.49 -90.44 -17.33
CA THR A 473 -27.90 -90.74 -17.05
C THR A 473 -28.16 -92.22 -16.74
N THR A 474 -27.12 -93.03 -16.55
CA THR A 474 -27.28 -94.47 -16.28
C THR A 474 -27.59 -94.68 -14.80
N GLY A 475 -28.71 -95.33 -14.48
CA GLY A 475 -29.09 -95.64 -13.10
C GLY A 475 -30.13 -94.70 -12.50
N ASN A 476 -30.28 -94.73 -11.18
CA ASN A 476 -31.28 -93.91 -10.47
C ASN A 476 -30.73 -92.51 -10.20
N LYS A 477 -31.49 -91.47 -10.56
CA LYS A 477 -31.18 -90.05 -10.31
C LYS A 477 -30.71 -89.75 -8.88
N LYS A 478 -31.33 -90.34 -7.85
CA LYS A 478 -30.94 -90.14 -6.44
C LYS A 478 -29.58 -90.77 -6.14
N ALA A 479 -29.27 -91.92 -6.73
CA ALA A 479 -27.98 -92.57 -6.60
C ALA A 479 -26.88 -91.79 -7.34
N ASN A 480 -27.20 -91.28 -8.54
CA ASN A 480 -26.32 -90.44 -9.36
C ASN A 480 -25.97 -89.11 -8.67
N GLN A 481 -26.95 -88.50 -8.00
CA GLN A 481 -26.73 -87.31 -7.16
C GLN A 481 -25.77 -87.58 -5.99
N GLN A 482 -25.94 -88.71 -5.29
CA GLN A 482 -25.04 -89.08 -4.19
C GLN A 482 -23.64 -89.47 -4.69
N LEU A 483 -23.56 -90.17 -5.82
CA LEU A 483 -22.29 -90.60 -6.41
C LEU A 483 -21.46 -89.41 -6.90
N SER A 484 -22.08 -88.45 -7.59
CA SER A 484 -21.41 -87.22 -8.01
C SER A 484 -20.89 -86.41 -6.83
N LEU A 485 -21.69 -86.27 -5.76
CA LEU A 485 -21.25 -85.58 -4.54
C LEU A 485 -20.05 -86.27 -3.90
N ARG A 486 -20.12 -87.60 -3.69
CA ARG A 486 -19.01 -88.36 -3.09
C ARG A 486 -17.72 -88.30 -3.92
N ARG A 487 -17.83 -88.26 -5.25
CA ARG A 487 -16.66 -88.09 -6.13
C ARG A 487 -16.04 -86.70 -5.99
N ALA A 488 -16.87 -85.66 -5.90
CA ALA A 488 -16.39 -84.30 -5.69
C ALA A 488 -15.75 -84.14 -4.30
N GLU A 489 -16.32 -84.78 -3.26
CA GLU A 489 -15.73 -84.85 -1.92
C GLU A 489 -14.38 -85.58 -1.92
N ALA A 490 -14.26 -86.71 -2.62
CA ALA A 490 -13.01 -87.44 -2.72
C ALA A 490 -11.88 -86.60 -3.37
N VAL A 491 -12.21 -85.78 -4.37
CA VAL A 491 -11.25 -84.84 -4.97
C VAL A 491 -10.86 -83.73 -3.98
N ARG A 492 -11.84 -83.13 -3.27
CA ARG A 492 -11.56 -82.15 -2.21
C ARG A 492 -10.64 -82.75 -1.14
N ASP A 493 -10.98 -83.92 -0.62
CA ASP A 493 -10.27 -84.55 0.50
C ASP A 493 -8.83 -84.92 0.10
N TRP A 494 -8.63 -85.39 -1.12
CA TRP A 494 -7.29 -85.59 -1.66
C TRP A 494 -6.50 -84.28 -1.74
N MET A 495 -7.12 -83.17 -2.20
CA MET A 495 -6.47 -81.86 -2.25
C MET A 495 -6.14 -81.31 -0.87
N LEU A 496 -7.00 -81.51 0.13
CA LEU A 496 -6.75 -81.13 1.52
C LEU A 496 -5.60 -81.94 2.14
N GLN A 497 -5.48 -83.23 1.82
CA GLN A 497 -4.39 -84.06 2.32
C GLN A 497 -3.04 -83.77 1.65
N THR A 498 -3.06 -83.28 0.41
CA THR A 498 -1.86 -83.09 -0.43
C THR A 498 -1.40 -81.63 -0.51
N SER A 499 -2.13 -80.68 0.09
CA SER A 499 -1.84 -79.25 0.00
C SER A 499 -2.20 -78.48 1.26
N ASP A 500 -1.54 -77.32 1.46
CA ASP A 500 -1.79 -76.41 2.59
C ASP A 500 -2.99 -75.47 2.39
N ILE A 501 -3.96 -75.85 1.54
CA ILE A 501 -5.15 -75.02 1.28
C ILE A 501 -6.18 -75.28 2.39
N PRO A 502 -6.66 -74.24 3.11
CA PRO A 502 -7.68 -74.39 4.14
C PRO A 502 -8.97 -75.02 3.60
N ALA A 503 -9.63 -75.83 4.42
CA ALA A 503 -10.93 -76.42 4.07
C ALA A 503 -12.01 -75.36 3.77
N THR A 504 -11.88 -74.16 4.36
CA THR A 504 -12.78 -73.02 4.13
C THR A 504 -12.77 -72.55 2.66
N CYS A 505 -11.68 -72.74 1.93
CA CYS A 505 -11.57 -72.37 0.52
C CYS A 505 -12.37 -73.28 -0.44
N PHE A 506 -12.91 -74.42 0.03
CA PHE A 506 -13.57 -75.40 -0.82
C PHE A 506 -15.09 -75.40 -0.66
N ALA A 507 -15.80 -75.35 -1.79
CA ALA A 507 -17.22 -75.65 -1.88
C ALA A 507 -17.42 -76.89 -2.76
N VAL A 508 -18.15 -77.89 -2.28
CA VAL A 508 -18.36 -79.15 -2.99
C VAL A 508 -19.83 -79.29 -3.38
N GLN A 509 -20.09 -79.68 -4.63
CA GLN A 509 -21.44 -79.88 -5.15
C GLN A 509 -21.50 -81.16 -6.00
N GLY A 510 -22.53 -81.96 -5.81
CA GLY A 510 -22.92 -83.00 -6.77
C GLY A 510 -24.05 -82.47 -7.63
N LEU A 511 -23.98 -82.63 -8.95
CA LEU A 511 -25.06 -82.26 -9.87
C LEU A 511 -25.71 -83.47 -10.55
N GLY A 512 -25.29 -84.69 -10.21
CA GLY A 512 -25.79 -85.92 -10.81
C GLY A 512 -25.69 -85.89 -12.33
N GLU A 513 -26.77 -86.29 -12.99
CA GLU A 513 -26.88 -86.31 -14.46
C GLU A 513 -27.29 -84.97 -15.09
N SER A 514 -27.42 -83.90 -14.29
CA SER A 514 -27.80 -82.59 -14.81
C SER A 514 -26.63 -81.92 -15.55
N HIS A 515 -26.96 -81.05 -16.52
CA HIS A 515 -25.98 -80.35 -17.36
C HIS A 515 -24.97 -81.29 -18.05
N PRO A 516 -25.43 -82.18 -18.96
CA PRO A 516 -24.54 -83.06 -19.71
C PRO A 516 -23.61 -82.24 -20.61
N ALA A 517 -22.32 -82.60 -20.65
CA ALA A 517 -21.33 -81.98 -21.53
C ALA A 517 -21.35 -82.57 -22.95
N ALA A 518 -21.85 -83.80 -23.10
CA ALA A 518 -22.02 -84.49 -24.37
C ALA A 518 -23.32 -85.31 -24.36
N THR A 519 -23.77 -85.82 -25.51
CA THR A 519 -24.96 -86.69 -25.55
C THR A 519 -24.75 -87.95 -24.70
N ASN A 520 -25.77 -88.40 -23.97
CA ASN A 520 -25.72 -89.68 -23.24
C ASN A 520 -25.99 -90.90 -24.15
N ASP A 521 -26.26 -90.67 -25.43
CA ASP A 521 -26.63 -91.72 -26.38
C ASP A 521 -25.43 -92.60 -26.76
N THR A 522 -24.22 -92.02 -26.79
CA THR A 522 -22.99 -92.75 -27.12
C THR A 522 -22.18 -93.14 -25.88
N PRO A 523 -21.46 -94.28 -25.88
CA PRO A 523 -20.52 -94.64 -24.81
C PRO A 523 -19.50 -93.54 -24.51
N GLU A 524 -19.01 -92.87 -25.56
CA GLU A 524 -18.04 -91.79 -25.49
C GLU A 524 -18.65 -90.52 -24.86
N GLY A 525 -19.90 -90.22 -25.17
CA GLY A 525 -20.60 -89.08 -24.59
C GLY A 525 -20.97 -89.32 -23.12
N ARG A 526 -21.36 -90.55 -22.75
CA ARG A 526 -21.50 -90.95 -21.33
C ARG A 526 -20.18 -90.85 -20.58
N ALA A 527 -19.07 -91.22 -21.22
CA ALA A 527 -17.73 -91.04 -20.66
C ALA A 527 -17.42 -89.56 -20.35
N ALA A 528 -17.67 -88.66 -21.29
CA ALA A 528 -17.49 -87.22 -21.08
C ALA A 528 -18.41 -86.62 -19.99
N ASN A 529 -19.59 -87.21 -19.78
CA ASN A 529 -20.54 -86.75 -18.75
C ASN A 529 -20.14 -87.19 -17.33
N ARG A 530 -19.42 -88.31 -17.20
CA ARG A 530 -18.72 -88.66 -15.96
C ARG A 530 -17.50 -87.74 -15.83
N ARG A 531 -17.66 -86.57 -15.21
CA ARG A 531 -16.57 -85.59 -15.02
C ARG A 531 -16.62 -84.94 -13.65
N VAL A 532 -15.49 -84.39 -13.22
CA VAL A 532 -15.40 -83.49 -12.06
C VAL A 532 -14.82 -82.17 -12.54
N GLU A 533 -15.51 -81.07 -12.29
CA GLU A 533 -15.06 -79.73 -12.68
C GLU A 533 -14.60 -78.96 -11.45
N ILE A 534 -13.51 -78.22 -11.59
CA ILE A 534 -13.01 -77.32 -10.56
C ILE A 534 -13.11 -75.89 -11.10
N SER A 535 -13.93 -75.07 -10.49
CA SER A 535 -14.12 -73.67 -10.87
C SER A 535 -13.53 -72.74 -9.82
N LEU A 536 -12.79 -71.73 -10.26
CA LEU A 536 -12.23 -70.72 -9.37
C LEU A 536 -13.07 -69.45 -9.49
N VAL A 537 -13.67 -69.02 -8.37
CA VAL A 537 -14.51 -67.82 -8.30
C VAL A 537 -13.81 -66.75 -7.45
N PRO A 538 -13.60 -65.51 -7.97
CA PRO A 538 -12.98 -64.45 -7.21
C PRO A 538 -13.92 -64.02 -6.07
N ARG A 539 -13.56 -64.34 -4.83
CA ARG A 539 -14.32 -63.97 -3.63
C ARG A 539 -13.33 -63.68 -2.51
N THR A 540 -13.17 -62.41 -2.17
CA THR A 540 -12.11 -61.88 -1.28
C THR A 540 -12.12 -62.45 0.15
N ASP A 541 -13.20 -63.14 0.55
CA ASP A 541 -13.42 -63.58 1.93
C ASP A 541 -13.52 -65.12 2.05
N ALA A 542 -13.35 -65.88 0.96
CA ALA A 542 -13.67 -67.32 0.93
C ALA A 542 -12.65 -68.22 1.66
N CYS A 543 -11.44 -67.74 1.91
CA CYS A 543 -10.34 -68.52 2.49
C CYS A 543 -9.96 -68.11 3.92
N GLN A 544 -10.80 -67.31 4.60
CA GLN A 544 -10.53 -66.90 5.98
C GLN A 544 -10.83 -68.05 6.95
N ASP A 545 -9.83 -68.44 7.75
CA ASP A 545 -10.03 -69.34 8.89
C ASP A 545 -10.98 -68.67 9.89
N VAL A 546 -12.10 -69.33 10.21
CA VAL A 546 -13.04 -68.91 11.25
C VAL A 546 -12.43 -69.20 12.62
N LYS A 547 -11.37 -68.48 12.97
CA LYS A 547 -10.81 -68.36 14.32
C LYS A 547 -10.28 -66.95 14.55
N GLN A 548 -11.15 -65.94 14.43
CA GLN A 548 -11.06 -64.64 15.13
C GLN A 548 -12.15 -63.72 14.57
N ASN A 549 -13.34 -63.79 15.13
CA ASN A 549 -14.29 -62.68 15.09
C ASN A 549 -15.10 -62.69 16.39
N MET A 550 -14.43 -62.32 17.47
CA MET A 550 -15.08 -61.73 18.63
C MET A 550 -14.45 -60.34 18.79
N LEU A 551 -14.94 -59.40 17.98
CA LEU A 551 -14.65 -57.98 18.15
C LEU A 551 -15.61 -57.42 19.22
N PRO A 552 -15.12 -56.63 20.20
CA PRO A 552 -15.92 -56.05 21.25
C PRO A 552 -16.77 -54.87 20.76
N GLU A 553 -17.96 -54.71 21.37
CA GLU A 553 -18.91 -53.61 21.15
C GLU A 553 -18.30 -52.21 21.40
N PRO A 554 -18.78 -51.17 20.70
CA PRO A 554 -18.42 -49.79 21.00
C PRO A 554 -19.14 -49.29 22.26
N ALA A 555 -18.35 -48.82 23.24
CA ALA A 555 -18.84 -48.16 24.45
C ALA A 555 -19.48 -46.80 24.12
N LEU A 556 -20.80 -46.75 24.09
CA LEU A 556 -21.61 -45.54 24.24
C LEU A 556 -22.43 -45.68 25.53
N SER A 557 -21.89 -45.19 26.65
CA SER A 557 -22.68 -44.94 27.87
C SER A 557 -21.87 -44.20 28.93
N GLN A 558 -21.84 -42.87 28.88
CA GLN A 558 -21.82 -42.03 30.08
C GLN A 558 -22.66 -40.77 29.83
N LEU A 559 -23.98 -40.95 29.92
CA LEU A 559 -24.92 -39.89 30.25
C LEU A 559 -24.82 -39.66 31.76
N ASN A 560 -24.40 -38.47 32.16
CA ASN A 560 -24.44 -37.97 33.53
C ASN A 560 -25.79 -37.28 33.77
N PRO A 561 -26.64 -37.70 34.73
CA PRO A 561 -27.80 -36.93 35.14
C PRO A 561 -27.61 -36.48 36.59
N GLN A 562 -27.01 -35.32 36.81
CA GLN A 562 -27.19 -34.56 38.05
C GLN A 562 -27.32 -33.07 37.73
N GLY A 563 -28.50 -32.53 38.01
CA GLY A 563 -28.85 -31.14 37.77
C GLY A 563 -30.30 -30.84 38.15
N VAL A 564 -30.69 -31.18 39.38
CA VAL A 564 -31.89 -30.63 40.04
C VAL A 564 -31.40 -29.81 41.22
N SER A 565 -31.60 -28.49 41.19
CA SER A 565 -32.35 -27.72 42.20
C SER A 565 -31.86 -26.26 42.33
N ALA A 566 -32.85 -25.36 42.30
CA ALA A 566 -32.95 -24.08 43.03
C ALA A 566 -31.95 -22.94 42.75
N ILE A 567 -32.39 -21.90 42.04
CA ILE A 567 -32.97 -20.62 42.53
C ILE A 567 -33.31 -19.75 41.31
#